data_AF-T1AFA3-F1
#
_entry.id   AF-T1AFA3-F1
#
_cell.length_a   1.000
_cell.length_b   1.000
_cell.length_c   1.000
_cell.angle_alpha   90.00
_cell.angle_beta   90.00
_cell.angle_gamma   90.00
#
_symmetry.space_group_name_H-M   'P 1'
#
loop_
_entity.id
_entity.type
_entity.pdbx_description
1 polymer ?
#
loop_
_entity_poly.entity_id
_entity_poly.type
_entity_poly.pdbx_seq_one_letter_code
_entity_poly.pdbx_strand_id
1 'polypeptide(L)'
;MQDIADYVGDSLYLSRTAMETDRPVLLFAGVRFMAETAKILNPTKTVLLPDLKAGCALSDSITADQLRSWKSEHPGAAVVAYVNTSAEVKAESDYCCTSSNAIRVVNSIPADQEILFLPDMFLGDYVRRQTGRKMHLWVGDCPVHAKMRPEDLARARSEHSPGDRPRAPGVRVLHA
;
A
#
# COMPACT_ATOMS: atom_id res chain seq x y z
N MET A 1 -21.18 6.70 -0.08
CA MET A 1 -20.47 5.49 0.39
C MET A 1 -19.78 5.74 1.72
N GLN A 2 -18.95 6.78 1.88
CA GLN A 2 -18.30 7.05 3.18
C GLN A 2 -19.30 7.37 4.30
N ASP A 3 -20.38 8.11 4.02
CA ASP A 3 -21.37 8.54 5.03
C ASP A 3 -22.16 7.39 5.69
N ILE A 4 -22.07 6.19 5.12
CA ILE A 4 -22.76 4.98 5.62
C ILE A 4 -21.78 3.90 6.10
N ALA A 5 -20.47 4.19 6.11
CA ALA A 5 -19.45 3.25 6.55
C ALA A 5 -19.24 3.34 8.07
N ASP A 6 -19.12 2.20 8.75
CA ASP A 6 -18.77 2.16 10.17
C ASP A 6 -17.35 2.72 10.42
N TYR A 7 -16.44 2.51 9.45
CA TYR A 7 -15.04 2.95 9.52
C TYR A 7 -14.57 3.46 8.16
N VAL A 8 -13.78 4.55 8.18
CA VAL A 8 -13.16 5.14 6.99
C VAL A 8 -11.69 5.42 7.28
N GLY A 9 -10.78 4.95 6.44
CA GLY A 9 -9.36 5.21 6.61
C GLY A 9 -8.49 4.55 5.55
N ASP A 10 -7.17 4.59 5.77
CA ASP A 10 -6.17 3.98 4.90
C ASP A 10 -6.10 2.45 5.07
N SER A 11 -5.26 1.81 4.27
CA SER A 11 -5.10 0.35 4.28
C SER A 11 -4.57 -0.20 5.61
N LEU A 12 -3.68 0.52 6.31
CA LEU A 12 -3.14 0.06 7.59
C LEU A 12 -4.20 0.15 8.69
N TYR A 13 -4.89 1.29 8.77
CA TYR A 13 -5.97 1.51 9.72
C TYR A 13 -7.06 0.47 9.53
N LEU A 14 -7.59 0.32 8.31
CA LEU A 14 -8.67 -0.63 8.04
C LEU A 14 -8.24 -2.09 8.29
N SER A 15 -6.98 -2.46 8.04
CA SER A 15 -6.47 -3.79 8.36
C SER A 15 -6.46 -4.07 9.87
N ARG A 16 -6.07 -3.08 10.68
CA ARG A 16 -6.09 -3.18 12.15
C ARG A 16 -7.53 -3.24 12.68
N THR A 17 -8.39 -2.34 12.23
CA THR A 17 -9.81 -2.32 12.62
C THR A 17 -10.50 -3.63 12.27
N ALA A 18 -10.19 -4.23 11.12
CA ALA A 18 -10.75 -5.53 10.72
C ALA A 18 -10.38 -6.65 11.71
N MET A 19 -9.19 -6.62 12.31
CA MET A 19 -8.75 -7.59 13.33
C MET A 19 -9.43 -7.36 14.68
N GLU A 20 -9.63 -6.10 15.05
CA GLU A 20 -10.14 -5.71 16.39
C GLU A 20 -11.67 -5.86 16.51
N THR A 21 -12.41 -5.76 15.41
CA THR A 21 -13.87 -5.90 15.45
C THR A 21 -14.32 -7.34 15.74
N ASP A 22 -15.43 -7.50 16.46
CA ASP A 22 -16.11 -8.77 16.73
C ASP A 22 -17.12 -9.17 15.64
N ARG A 23 -17.37 -8.30 14.65
CA ARG A 23 -18.37 -8.53 13.60
C ARG A 23 -17.97 -9.74 12.73
N PRO A 24 -18.89 -10.69 12.48
CA PRO A 24 -18.58 -11.90 11.71
C PRO A 24 -18.50 -11.67 10.20
N VAL A 25 -19.05 -10.55 9.72
CA VAL A 25 -19.07 -10.16 8.30
C VAL A 25 -18.45 -8.78 8.13
N LEU A 26 -17.49 -8.67 7.22
CA LEU A 26 -16.81 -7.43 6.85
C LEU A 26 -17.13 -7.07 5.40
N LEU A 27 -17.82 -5.95 5.17
CA LEU A 27 -18.05 -5.41 3.83
C LEU A 27 -16.94 -4.40 3.49
N PHE A 28 -16.04 -4.76 2.58
CA PHE A 28 -14.96 -3.89 2.14
C PHE A 28 -15.37 -3.07 0.92
N ALA A 29 -15.76 -1.81 1.13
CA ALA A 29 -15.99 -0.84 0.07
C ALA A 29 -14.66 -0.24 -0.44
N GLY A 30 -13.79 -1.11 -0.96
CA GLY A 30 -12.46 -0.76 -1.46
C GLY A 30 -12.07 -1.60 -2.68
N VAL A 31 -10.76 -1.80 -2.87
CA VAL A 31 -10.22 -2.62 -3.95
C VAL A 31 -9.84 -4.02 -3.48
N ARG A 32 -9.68 -4.95 -4.41
CA ARG A 32 -9.51 -6.39 -4.15
C ARG A 32 -8.41 -6.71 -3.15
N PHE A 33 -7.20 -6.17 -3.32
CA PHE A 33 -6.09 -6.50 -2.41
C PHE A 33 -6.35 -6.10 -0.96
N MET A 34 -7.18 -5.07 -0.71
CA MET A 34 -7.55 -4.65 0.64
C MET A 34 -8.50 -5.67 1.28
N ALA A 35 -9.50 -6.12 0.51
CA ALA A 35 -10.41 -7.17 0.96
C ALA A 35 -9.67 -8.50 1.20
N GLU A 36 -8.73 -8.86 0.32
CA GLU A 36 -7.85 -10.02 0.51
C GLU A 36 -7.01 -9.89 1.78
N THR A 37 -6.41 -8.73 2.03
CA THR A 37 -5.64 -8.46 3.25
C THR A 37 -6.50 -8.62 4.49
N ALA A 38 -7.72 -8.08 4.47
CA ALA A 38 -8.66 -8.24 5.58
C ALA A 38 -9.04 -9.71 5.81
N LYS A 39 -9.22 -10.49 4.75
CA LYS A 39 -9.53 -11.93 4.83
C LYS A 39 -8.34 -12.74 5.33
N ILE A 40 -7.11 -12.42 4.92
CA ILE A 40 -5.88 -13.04 5.44
C ILE A 40 -5.77 -12.83 6.95
N LEU A 41 -6.04 -11.62 7.43
CA LEU A 41 -5.97 -11.29 8.85
C LEU A 41 -7.17 -11.82 9.66
N ASN A 42 -8.27 -12.17 8.99
CA ASN A 42 -9.51 -12.64 9.61
C ASN A 42 -10.03 -13.91 8.92
N PRO A 43 -9.31 -15.04 9.01
CA PRO A 43 -9.58 -16.24 8.21
C PRO A 43 -10.97 -16.84 8.46
N THR A 44 -11.52 -16.66 9.66
CA THR A 44 -12.84 -17.17 10.06
C THR A 44 -14.01 -16.23 9.72
N LYS A 45 -13.75 -14.94 9.47
CA LYS A 45 -14.80 -13.96 9.13
C LYS A 45 -15.16 -14.02 7.65
N THR A 46 -16.40 -13.70 7.32
CA THR A 46 -16.82 -13.50 5.93
C THR A 46 -16.39 -12.12 5.48
N VAL A 47 -15.63 -12.02 4.39
CA VAL A 47 -15.26 -10.73 3.79
C VAL A 47 -15.94 -10.60 2.43
N LEU A 48 -16.68 -9.52 2.24
CA LEU A 48 -17.43 -9.22 1.03
C LEU A 48 -16.80 -8.04 0.31
N LEU A 49 -16.59 -8.19 -0.99
CA LEU A 49 -16.19 -7.13 -1.91
C LEU A 49 -17.37 -6.86 -2.85
N PRO A 50 -18.01 -5.68 -2.82
CA PRO A 50 -19.22 -5.40 -3.60
C PRO A 50 -19.04 -5.58 -5.12
N ASP A 51 -17.85 -5.27 -5.64
CA ASP A 51 -17.49 -5.47 -7.04
C ASP A 51 -16.15 -6.18 -7.14
N LEU A 52 -16.16 -7.42 -7.62
CA LEU A 52 -14.95 -8.21 -7.82
C LEU A 52 -13.99 -7.57 -8.85
N LYS A 53 -14.48 -6.70 -9.74
CA LYS A 53 -13.66 -5.99 -10.73
C LYS A 53 -12.96 -4.75 -10.17
N ALA A 54 -13.17 -4.39 -8.91
CA ALA A 54 -12.45 -3.31 -8.24
C ALA A 54 -10.97 -3.66 -8.03
N GLY A 55 -10.17 -3.54 -9.09
CA GLY A 55 -8.73 -3.84 -9.12
C GLY A 55 -7.84 -2.64 -8.78
N CYS A 56 -6.53 -2.85 -8.87
CA CYS A 56 -5.54 -1.80 -8.65
C CYS A 56 -4.35 -2.03 -9.60
N ALA A 57 -4.16 -1.12 -10.56
CA ALA A 57 -3.09 -1.25 -11.56
C ALA A 57 -1.69 -1.44 -10.94
N LEU A 58 -1.43 -0.82 -9.79
CA LEU A 58 -0.17 -0.99 -9.05
C LEU A 58 -0.05 -2.40 -8.43
N SER A 59 -1.15 -2.96 -7.91
CA SER A 59 -1.16 -4.34 -7.41
C SER A 59 -0.99 -5.35 -8.54
N ASP A 60 -1.53 -5.02 -9.72
CA ASP A 60 -1.50 -5.88 -10.90
C ASP A 60 -0.17 -5.76 -11.67
N SER A 61 0.75 -4.88 -11.23
CA SER A 61 2.03 -4.67 -11.92
C SER A 61 3.06 -5.77 -11.70
N ILE A 62 2.79 -6.72 -10.80
CA ILE A 62 3.66 -7.87 -10.52
C ILE A 62 2.83 -9.10 -10.17
N THR A 63 3.22 -10.26 -10.68
CA THR A 63 2.66 -11.56 -10.32
C THR A 63 3.57 -12.34 -9.37
N ALA A 64 3.02 -13.36 -8.70
CA ALA A 64 3.82 -14.24 -7.83
C ALA A 64 4.96 -14.93 -8.61
N ASP A 65 4.72 -15.34 -9.85
CA ASP A 65 5.75 -15.97 -10.70
C ASP A 65 6.87 -14.99 -11.07
N GLN A 66 6.52 -13.74 -11.41
CA GLN A 66 7.52 -12.69 -11.65
C GLN A 66 8.36 -12.43 -10.39
N LEU A 67 7.73 -12.38 -9.21
CA LEU A 67 8.45 -12.24 -7.95
C LEU A 67 9.36 -13.45 -7.68
N ARG A 68 8.93 -14.69 -7.95
CA ARG A 68 9.78 -15.88 -7.82
C ARG A 68 10.99 -15.82 -8.75
N SER A 69 10.79 -15.42 -10.01
CA SER A 69 11.90 -15.21 -10.95
C SER A 69 12.86 -14.14 -10.43
N TRP A 70 12.36 -13.01 -9.95
CA TRP A 70 13.19 -11.94 -9.41
C TRP A 70 13.94 -12.36 -8.14
N LYS A 71 13.32 -13.13 -7.25
CA LYS A 71 13.99 -13.75 -6.08
C LYS A 71 15.14 -14.66 -6.50
N SER A 72 15.00 -15.40 -7.61
CA SER A 72 16.05 -16.30 -8.10
C SER A 72 17.29 -15.55 -8.61
N GLU A 73 17.12 -14.32 -9.08
CA GLU A 73 18.22 -13.42 -9.48
C GLU A 73 18.94 -12.80 -8.27
N HIS A 74 18.29 -12.80 -7.10
CA HIS A 74 18.80 -12.20 -5.85
C HIS A 74 18.74 -13.19 -4.66
N PRO A 75 19.52 -14.29 -4.67
CA PRO A 75 19.47 -15.28 -3.60
C PRO A 75 19.79 -14.68 -2.22
N GLY A 76 18.89 -14.89 -1.25
CA GLY A 76 19.04 -14.41 0.13
C GLY A 76 18.55 -12.97 0.38
N ALA A 77 18.09 -12.26 -0.64
CA ALA A 77 17.47 -10.95 -0.45
C ALA A 77 16.12 -11.06 0.29
N ALA A 78 15.87 -10.14 1.22
CA ALA A 78 14.59 -10.01 1.89
C ALA A 78 13.56 -9.34 0.96
N VAL A 79 12.36 -9.88 0.90
CA VAL A 79 11.26 -9.37 0.08
C VAL A 79 10.32 -8.52 0.93
N VAL A 80 10.24 -7.23 0.62
CA VAL A 80 9.34 -6.26 1.27
C VAL A 80 8.26 -5.83 0.28
N ALA A 81 7.05 -6.36 0.46
CA ALA A 81 5.90 -6.01 -0.35
C ALA A 81 5.08 -4.89 0.30
N TYR A 82 4.78 -3.85 -0.47
CA TYR A 82 3.70 -2.94 -0.14
C TYR A 82 2.36 -3.70 -0.19
N VAL A 83 1.45 -3.43 0.74
CA VAL A 83 0.14 -4.11 0.83
C VAL A 83 -0.69 -4.01 -0.45
N ASN A 84 -0.38 -3.05 -1.32
CA ASN A 84 -0.95 -2.92 -2.67
C ASN A 84 -0.36 -3.98 -3.62
N THR A 85 -0.55 -5.24 -3.28
CA THR A 85 -0.11 -6.46 -4.00
C THR A 85 -1.18 -7.54 -3.82
N SER A 86 -1.23 -8.56 -4.68
CA SER A 86 -2.17 -9.67 -4.49
C SER A 86 -1.82 -10.52 -3.26
N ALA A 87 -2.78 -11.30 -2.76
CA ALA A 87 -2.53 -12.32 -1.74
C ALA A 87 -1.41 -13.30 -2.12
N GLU A 88 -1.33 -13.70 -3.39
CA GLU A 88 -0.30 -14.61 -3.89
C GLU A 88 1.11 -14.00 -3.83
N VAL A 89 1.24 -12.72 -4.18
CA VAL A 89 2.51 -11.99 -4.04
C VAL A 89 2.90 -11.83 -2.57
N LYS A 90 1.93 -11.57 -1.68
CA LYS A 90 2.19 -11.53 -0.23
C LYS A 90 2.70 -12.87 0.30
N ALA A 91 2.18 -13.99 -0.20
CA ALA A 91 2.63 -15.32 0.22
C ALA A 91 4.10 -15.60 -0.13
N GLU A 92 4.65 -14.90 -1.12
CA GLU A 92 6.05 -14.98 -1.53
C GLU A 92 6.97 -13.97 -0.82
N SER A 93 6.40 -13.10 0.02
CA SER A 93 7.09 -11.98 0.65
C SER A 93 7.44 -12.26 2.10
N ASP A 94 8.60 -11.77 2.55
CA ASP A 94 9.01 -11.89 3.96
C ASP A 94 8.33 -10.84 4.85
N TYR A 95 8.10 -9.65 4.29
CA TYR A 95 7.47 -8.53 4.99
C TYR A 95 6.38 -7.88 4.15
N CYS A 96 5.28 -7.52 4.81
CA CYS A 96 4.31 -6.56 4.28
C CYS A 96 4.51 -5.20 4.93
N CYS A 97 4.40 -4.13 4.13
CA CYS A 97 4.44 -2.76 4.61
C CYS A 97 3.32 -1.91 4.01
N THR A 98 3.14 -0.72 4.58
CA THR A 98 2.28 0.36 4.09
C THR A 98 3.12 1.62 3.96
N SER A 99 2.61 2.64 3.27
CA SER A 99 3.31 3.93 3.16
C SER A 99 3.67 4.55 4.52
N SER A 100 2.87 4.29 5.56
CA SER A 100 3.09 4.83 6.91
C SER A 100 4.11 4.08 7.76
N ASN A 101 4.50 2.84 7.39
CA ASN A 101 5.47 2.05 8.17
C ASN A 101 6.63 1.46 7.35
N ALA A 102 6.71 1.68 6.04
CA ALA A 102 7.73 1.09 5.17
C ALA A 102 9.18 1.35 5.63
N ILE A 103 9.49 2.57 6.08
CA ILE A 103 10.82 2.92 6.64
C ILE A 103 11.17 2.05 7.85
N ARG A 104 10.20 1.87 8.77
CA ARG A 104 10.40 1.07 9.98
C ARG A 104 10.61 -0.41 9.65
N VAL A 105 9.85 -0.94 8.69
CA VAL A 105 10.01 -2.33 8.21
C VAL A 105 11.39 -2.52 7.60
N VAL A 106 11.80 -1.65 6.67
CA VAL A 106 13.11 -1.74 6.02
C VAL A 106 14.28 -1.63 7.02
N ASN A 107 14.19 -0.73 8.00
CA ASN A 107 15.21 -0.60 9.04
C ASN A 107 15.28 -1.80 10.01
N SER A 108 14.26 -2.65 10.06
CA SER A 108 14.26 -3.85 10.91
C SER A 108 15.02 -5.04 10.29
N ILE A 109 15.30 -4.98 8.99
CA ILE A 109 16.03 -6.01 8.25
C ILE A 109 17.54 -5.87 8.53
N PRO A 110 18.30 -6.96 8.74
CA PRO A 110 19.75 -6.92 8.97
C PRO A 110 20.48 -6.02 7.97
N ALA A 111 21.42 -5.19 8.45
CA ALA A 111 22.02 -4.09 7.68
C ALA A 111 22.70 -4.52 6.37
N ASP A 112 23.28 -5.72 6.38
CA ASP A 112 24.02 -6.37 5.30
C ASP A 112 23.14 -7.17 4.34
N GLN A 113 21.87 -7.39 4.67
CA GLN A 113 20.94 -8.12 3.82
C GLN A 113 20.39 -7.23 2.69
N GLU A 114 20.46 -7.75 1.46
CA GLU A 114 19.87 -7.13 0.27
C GLU A 114 18.33 -7.14 0.34
N ILE A 115 17.68 -6.14 -0.24
CA ILE A 115 16.22 -5.98 -0.15
C ILE A 115 15.62 -5.85 -1.55
N LEU A 116 14.60 -6.66 -1.82
CA LEU A 116 13.68 -6.50 -2.94
C LEU A 116 12.44 -5.75 -2.45
N PHE A 117 12.16 -4.57 -2.99
CA PHE A 117 11.00 -3.76 -2.61
C PHE A 117 10.03 -3.65 -3.79
N LEU A 118 8.76 -3.96 -3.54
CA LEU A 118 7.73 -4.04 -4.57
C LEU A 118 6.37 -3.52 -4.07
N PRO A 119 5.42 -3.20 -4.96
CA PRO A 119 5.60 -3.02 -6.39
C PRO A 119 5.90 -1.57 -6.78
N ASP A 120 5.79 -0.64 -5.83
CA ASP A 120 5.84 0.81 -6.08
C ASP A 120 7.27 1.36 -6.05
N MET A 121 7.78 1.73 -7.22
CA MET A 121 9.13 2.29 -7.36
C MET A 121 9.31 3.63 -6.65
N PHE A 122 8.26 4.46 -6.55
CA PHE A 122 8.34 5.78 -5.94
C PHE A 122 8.37 5.67 -4.42
N LEU A 123 7.52 4.80 -3.85
CA LEU A 123 7.60 4.49 -2.42
C LEU A 123 8.94 3.84 -2.09
N GLY A 124 9.38 2.88 -2.91
CA GLY A 124 10.67 2.22 -2.75
C GLY A 124 11.85 3.19 -2.78
N ASP A 125 11.86 4.14 -3.74
CA ASP A 125 12.90 5.16 -3.83
C ASP A 125 12.86 6.15 -2.65
N TYR A 126 11.67 6.54 -2.20
CA TYR A 126 11.53 7.34 -0.98
C TYR A 126 12.11 6.62 0.23
N VAL A 127 11.75 5.35 0.45
CA VAL A 127 12.26 4.56 1.57
C VAL A 127 13.77 4.38 1.48
N ARG A 128 14.30 4.10 0.28
CA ARG A 128 15.74 4.02 0.00
C ARG A 128 16.47 5.30 0.40
N ARG A 129 15.94 6.48 0.03
CA ARG A 129 16.52 7.78 0.39
C ARG A 129 16.48 8.06 1.89
N GLN A 130 15.39 7.69 2.57
CA GLN A 130 15.23 7.93 4.01
C GLN A 130 16.08 6.98 4.87
N THR A 131 16.28 5.75 4.42
CA THR A 131 16.99 4.71 5.18
C THR A 131 18.46 4.57 4.80
N GLY A 132 18.86 5.03 3.61
CA GLY A 132 20.20 4.82 3.06
C GLY A 132 20.49 3.36 2.68
N ARG A 133 19.48 2.49 2.69
CA ARG A 133 19.64 1.05 2.43
C ARG A 133 19.78 0.76 0.94
N LYS A 134 20.62 -0.21 0.59
CA LYS A 134 20.68 -0.75 -0.78
C LYS A 134 19.42 -1.59 -1.04
N MET A 135 18.63 -1.20 -2.03
CA MET A 135 17.35 -1.83 -2.37
C MET A 135 17.21 -1.97 -3.88
N HIS A 136 16.72 -3.11 -4.33
CA HIS A 136 16.23 -3.32 -5.69
C HIS A 136 14.73 -3.03 -5.71
N LEU A 137 14.29 -2.24 -6.68
CA LEU A 137 12.92 -1.76 -6.74
C LEU A 137 12.22 -2.38 -7.94
N TRP A 138 11.04 -2.95 -7.72
CA TRP A 138 10.15 -3.29 -8.82
C TRP A 138 9.63 -2.01 -9.48
N VAL A 139 9.59 -1.98 -10.81
CA VAL A 139 9.27 -0.76 -11.58
C VAL A 139 7.76 -0.67 -11.86
N GLY A 140 6.96 -0.78 -10.79
CA GLY A 140 5.53 -0.52 -10.84
C GLY A 140 5.20 0.89 -10.34
N ASP A 141 4.11 1.47 -10.87
CA ASP A 141 3.63 2.78 -10.48
C ASP A 141 2.10 2.83 -10.33
N CYS A 142 1.63 3.82 -9.57
CA CYS A 142 0.22 4.13 -9.49
C CYS A 142 -0.14 5.20 -10.53
N PRO A 143 -0.94 4.91 -11.57
CA PRO A 143 -1.24 5.87 -12.63
C PRO A 143 -2.02 7.09 -12.14
N VAL A 144 -2.65 7.02 -10.96
CA VAL A 144 -3.29 8.18 -10.32
C VAL A 144 -2.24 9.15 -9.81
N HIS A 145 -1.19 8.65 -9.16
CA HIS A 145 -0.12 9.47 -8.59
C HIS A 145 0.92 9.89 -9.64
N ALA A 146 1.21 9.03 -10.62
CA ALA A 146 2.16 9.31 -11.70
C ALA A 146 1.73 10.50 -12.59
N LYS A 147 0.45 10.88 -12.57
CA LYS A 147 -0.09 12.06 -13.27
C LYS A 147 0.24 13.39 -12.57
N MET A 148 0.68 13.38 -11.32
CA MET A 148 1.01 14.60 -10.59
C MET A 148 2.36 15.14 -11.07
N ARG A 149 2.36 16.35 -11.63
CA ARG A 149 3.59 16.98 -12.16
C ARG A 149 4.04 18.17 -11.30
N PRO A 150 5.32 18.55 -11.37
CA PRO A 150 5.82 19.73 -10.66
C PRO A 150 5.04 21.01 -10.97
N GLU A 151 4.53 21.16 -12.19
CA GLU A 151 3.72 22.31 -12.59
C GLU A 151 2.37 22.35 -11.87
N ASP A 152 1.79 21.18 -11.55
CA ASP A 152 0.55 21.11 -10.78
C ASP A 152 0.77 21.62 -9.34
N LEU A 153 1.95 21.36 -8.76
CA LEU A 153 2.35 21.92 -7.46
C LEU A 153 2.61 23.43 -7.54
N ALA A 154 3.29 23.89 -8.60
CA ALA A 154 3.54 25.32 -8.80
C ALA A 154 2.23 26.11 -8.94
N ARG A 155 1.30 25.59 -9.75
CA ARG A 155 -0.06 26.15 -9.90
C ARG A 155 -0.79 26.19 -8.57
N ALA A 156 -0.82 25.07 -7.83
CA ALA A 156 -1.48 25.02 -6.54
C ALA A 156 -0.93 26.06 -5.55
N ARG A 157 0.40 26.26 -5.52
CA ARG A 157 1.07 27.28 -4.68
C ARG A 157 0.77 28.72 -5.12
N SER A 158 0.53 28.97 -6.41
CA SER A 158 0.14 30.30 -6.89
C SER A 158 -1.33 30.63 -6.60
N GLU A 159 -2.18 29.61 -6.58
CA GLU A 159 -3.64 29.77 -6.40
C GLU A 159 -4.05 29.80 -4.92
N HIS A 160 -3.18 29.34 -4.01
CA HIS A 160 -3.50 29.17 -2.59
C HIS A 160 -2.40 29.76 -1.71
N SER A 161 -2.82 30.39 -0.60
CA SER A 161 -1.87 30.97 0.35
C SER A 161 -1.16 29.89 1.17
N PRO A 162 0.07 30.13 1.67
CA PRO A 162 0.74 29.20 2.58
C PRO A 162 -0.14 28.92 3.82
N GLY A 163 -0.62 27.68 3.94
CA GLY A 163 -1.54 27.27 5.02
C GLY A 163 -2.93 26.84 4.54
N ASP A 164 -3.29 27.13 3.28
CA ASP A 164 -4.46 26.56 2.65
C ASP A 164 -4.24 25.07 2.43
N ARG A 165 -4.87 24.24 3.28
CA ARG A 165 -4.99 22.81 2.97
C ARG A 165 -6.00 22.69 1.82
N PRO A 166 -5.69 21.96 0.73
CA PRO A 166 -6.70 21.65 -0.27
C PRO A 166 -7.84 20.92 0.44
N ARG A 167 -8.98 21.61 0.61
CA ARG A 167 -10.21 20.98 1.04
C ARG A 167 -10.73 20.24 -0.19
N ALA A 168 -10.53 18.93 -0.25
CA ALA A 168 -11.37 18.12 -1.12
C ALA A 168 -12.83 18.45 -0.74
N PRO A 169 -13.69 18.90 -1.68
CA PRO A 169 -15.08 19.21 -1.36
C PRO A 169 -15.71 17.98 -0.74
N GLY A 170 -16.11 18.07 0.54
CA GLY A 170 -16.80 16.99 1.26
C GLY A 170 -15.93 16.10 2.17
N VAL A 171 -14.61 16.28 2.27
CA VAL A 171 -13.79 15.46 3.20
C VAL A 171 -13.48 16.24 4.47
N ARG A 172 -14.17 15.91 5.58
CA ARG A 172 -13.73 16.30 6.93
C ARG A 172 -12.61 15.36 7.35
N VAL A 173 -11.36 15.84 7.37
CA VAL A 173 -10.27 15.14 8.04
C VAL A 173 -10.52 15.24 9.54
N LEU A 174 -11.12 14.21 10.12
CA LEU A 174 -11.20 14.04 11.57
C LEU A 174 -9.83 13.56 12.06
N HIS A 175 -9.18 14.39 12.87
CA HIS A 175 -7.95 14.03 13.55
C HIS A 175 -8.24 13.03 14.67
N ALA A 176 -7.43 11.96 14.73
CA ALA A 176 -7.16 11.16 15.92
C ALA A 176 -5.65 11.21 16.17
#